data_AF-A0A846ZLD3-F1
#
_entry.id   AF-A0A846ZLD3-F1
#
_cell.length_a   1.000
_cell.length_b   1.000
_cell.length_c   1.000
_cell.angle_alpha   90.00
_cell.angle_beta   90.00
_cell.angle_gamma   90.00
#
_symmetry.space_group_name_H-M   'P 1'
#
loop_
_entity.id
_entity.type
_entity.pdbx_description
1 polymer ?
#
loop_
_entity_poly.entity_id
_entity_poly.type
_entity_poly.pdbx_seq_one_letter_code
_entity_poly.pdbx_strand_id
1 'polypeptide(L)' 'MKRLLSFLYTVGTIATFVYLMFFDKHGLYQGWNWFIKIPLNVFLASIWPLYWVAAYFLHWIPWFH' A
#
# COMPACT_ATOMS: atom_id res chain seq x y z
N MET A 1 17.98 -15.26 11.88
CA MET A 1 16.79 -14.47 12.25
C MET A 1 16.69 -13.13 11.50
N LYS A 2 17.69 -12.25 11.56
CA LYS A 2 17.65 -10.94 10.86
C LYS A 2 17.38 -11.04 9.35
N ARG A 3 18.01 -11.98 8.65
CA ARG A 3 17.79 -12.21 7.20
C ARG A 3 16.36 -12.62 6.84
N LEU A 4 15.72 -13.44 7.68
CA LEU A 4 14.33 -13.88 7.47
C LEU A 4 13.36 -12.72 7.66
N LEU A 5 13.54 -11.93 8.72
CA LEU A 5 12.73 -10.74 8.97
C LEU A 5 12.84 -9.72 7.84
N SER A 6 14.06 -9.45 7.36
CA SER A 6 14.27 -8.58 6.20
C SER A 6 13.60 -9.13 4.95
N PHE A 7 13.71 -10.44 4.70
CA PHE A 7 13.05 -11.07 3.55
C PHE A 7 11.52 -10.92 3.61
N LEU A 8 10.90 -11.24 4.75
CA LEU A 8 9.46 -11.09 4.95
C LEU A 8 9.03 -9.63 4.79
N TYR A 9 9.81 -8.69 5.32
CA TYR A 9 9.51 -7.27 5.18
C TYR A 9 9.57 -6.82 3.71
N THR A 10 10.60 -7.22 2.98
CA THR A 10 10.74 -6.92 1.55
C THR A 10 9.58 -7.51 0.73
N VAL A 11 9.21 -8.77 1.00
CA VAL A 11 8.07 -9.40 0.32
C VAL A 11 6.78 -8.63 0.61
N GLY A 12 6.54 -8.23 1.87
CA GLY A 12 5.38 -7.42 2.25
C GLY A 12 5.36 -6.05 1.58
N THR A 13 6.52 -5.38 1.49
CA THR A 13 6.66 -4.11 0.77
C THR A 13 6.32 -4.26 -0.71
N ILE A 14 6.89 -5.26 -1.39
CA ILE A 14 6.64 -5.49 -2.82
C ILE A 14 5.16 -5.81 -3.07
N ALA A 15 4.58 -6.73 -2.28
CA ALA A 15 3.18 -7.11 -2.41
C ALA A 15 2.24 -5.91 -2.20
N THR A 16 2.51 -5.08 -1.19
CA THR A 16 1.70 -3.88 -0.90
C THR A 16 1.83 -2.83 -2.00
N PHE A 17 3.05 -2.63 -2.54
CA PHE A 17 3.25 -1.72 -3.67
C PHE A 17 2.45 -2.16 -4.92
N VAL A 18 2.49 -3.45 -5.25
CA VAL A 18 1.70 -4.02 -6.36
C VAL A 18 0.20 -3.84 -6.11
N TYR A 19 -0.28 -4.10 -4.89
CA TYR A 19 -1.68 -3.85 -4.52
C TYR A 19 -2.09 -2.39 -4.75
N LEU A 20 -1.33 -1.44 -4.21
CA LEU A 20 -1.60 -0.01 -4.34
C LEU A 20 -1.53 0.50 -5.79
N MET A 21 -0.68 -0.10 -6.63
CA MET A 21 -0.55 0.32 -8.02
C MET A 21 -1.71 -0.16 -8.90
N PHE A 22 -2.16 -1.41 -8.71
CA PHE A 22 -3.04 -2.08 -9.67
C PHE A 22 -4.42 -2.46 -9.13
N PHE A 23 -4.55 -2.68 -7.82
CA PHE A 23 -5.77 -3.19 -7.21
C PHE A 23 -6.51 -2.15 -6.36
N ASP A 24 -5.81 -1.09 -5.94
CA ASP A 24 -6.44 0.04 -5.27
C ASP A 24 -7.34 0.84 -6.23
N LYS A 25 -8.64 0.76 -5.97
CA LYS A 25 -9.70 1.35 -6.80
C LYS A 25 -9.65 2.89 -6.80
N HIS A 26 -9.01 3.50 -5.81
CA HIS A 26 -8.89 4.96 -5.72
C HIS A 26 -7.94 5.56 -6.76
N GLY A 27 -7.10 4.75 -7.42
CA GLY A 27 -6.04 5.24 -8.32
C GLY A 27 -6.19 4.90 -9.80
N LEU A 28 -7.33 4.35 -10.26
CA LEU A 28 -7.47 3.81 -11.62
C LEU A 28 -7.90 4.84 -12.68
N TYR A 29 -8.42 6.01 -12.29
CA TYR A 29 -9.19 6.85 -13.22
C TYR A 29 -8.44 8.03 -13.84
N GLN A 30 -7.17 8.28 -13.53
CA GLN A 30 -6.44 9.44 -14.10
C GLN A 30 -5.02 9.10 -14.55
N GLY A 31 -4.82 8.99 -15.86
CA GLY A 31 -3.55 8.64 -16.52
C GLY A 31 -2.40 9.64 -16.33
N TRP A 32 -2.64 10.83 -15.78
CA TRP A 32 -1.61 11.82 -15.43
C TRP A 32 -1.11 11.71 -13.98
N ASN A 33 -1.78 10.92 -13.15
CA ASN A 33 -1.52 10.88 -11.71
C ASN A 33 -0.30 10.01 -11.33
N TRP A 34 0.40 9.42 -12.30
CA TRP A 34 1.47 8.45 -12.06
C TRP A 34 2.71 9.06 -11.38
N PHE A 35 3.02 10.32 -11.68
CA PHE A 35 4.12 11.04 -11.04
C PHE A 35 3.93 11.24 -9.53
N ILE A 36 2.69 11.32 -9.07
CA ILE A 36 2.34 11.46 -7.64
C ILE A 36 2.07 10.09 -7.02
N LYS A 37 1.35 9.23 -7.76
CA LYS A 37 0.94 7.90 -7.32
C LYS A 37 2.14 6.99 -7.05
N ILE A 38 3.16 6.99 -7.91
CA ILE A 38 4.33 6.11 -7.72
C ILE A 38 5.07 6.47 -6.42
N PRO A 39 5.52 7.71 -6.17
CA PRO A 39 6.18 8.07 -4.91
C PRO A 39 5.32 7.82 -3.68
N LEU A 40 4.02 8.16 -3.73
CA LEU A 40 3.11 7.94 -2.62
C LEU A 40 2.95 6.45 -2.30
N ASN A 41 2.76 5.62 -3.33
CA ASN A 41 2.61 4.18 -3.16
C ASN A 41 3.90 3.51 -2.69
N VAL A 42 5.07 3.98 -3.14
CA VAL A 42 6.37 3.52 -2.62
C VAL A 42 6.49 3.86 -1.13
N PHE A 43 6.12 5.08 -0.74
CA PHE A 43 6.11 5.48 0.66
C PHE A 43 5.16 4.61 1.49
N LEU A 44 3.89 4.47 1.08
CA LEU A 44 2.91 3.65 1.79
C LEU A 44 3.32 2.18 1.88
N ALA A 45 3.91 1.62 0.81
CA ALA A 45 4.44 0.26 0.81
C ALA A 45 5.65 0.08 1.75
N SER A 46 6.47 1.12 1.93
CA SER A 46 7.59 1.09 2.89
C SER A 46 7.12 0.98 4.35
N ILE A 47 5.91 1.47 4.63
CA ILE A 47 5.23 1.40 5.93
C ILE A 47 4.01 0.47 5.89
N TRP A 48 4.08 -0.59 5.07
CA TRP A 48 2.94 -1.48 4.82
C TRP A 48 2.21 -1.98 6.08
N PRO A 49 2.87 -2.34 7.22
CA PRO A 49 2.13 -2.83 8.37
C PRO A 49 1.17 -1.77 8.91
N LEU A 50 1.60 -0.50 8.94
CA LEU A 50 0.76 0.62 9.37
C LEU A 50 -0.35 0.90 8.36
N TYR A 51 -0.05 0.84 7.06
CA TYR A 51 -1.06 1.00 6.01
C TYR A 51 -2.21 -0.01 6.17
N TRP A 52 -1.91 -1.30 6.31
CA TRP A 52 -2.95 -2.33 6.45
C TRP A 52 -3.69 -2.25 7.78
N VAL A 53 -3.01 -1.89 8.87
CA VAL A 53 -3.66 -1.63 10.15
C VAL A 53 -4.64 -0.46 10.04
N ALA A 54 -4.21 0.66 9.47
CA ALA A 54 -5.08 1.81 9.22
C ALA A 54 -6.24 1.45 8.30
N ALA A 55 -5.98 0.75 7.19
CA ALA A 55 -7.01 0.28 6.27
C ALA A 55 -8.02 -0.64 6.95
N TYR A 56 -7.57 -1.55 7.81
CA TYR A 56 -8.44 -2.42 8.59
C TYR A 56 -9.36 -1.62 9.51
N PHE A 57 -8.82 -0.65 10.26
CA PHE A 57 -9.63 0.20 11.15
C PHE A 57 -10.59 1.10 10.38
N LEU A 58 -10.15 1.68 9.26
CA LEU A 58 -10.97 2.54 8.41
C LEU A 58 -12.08 1.75 7.69
N HIS A 59 -11.87 0.47 7.39
CA HIS A 59 -12.90 -0.39 6.81
C HIS A 59 -14.12 -0.57 7.74
N TRP A 60 -13.97 -0.36 9.05
CA TRP A 60 -15.09 -0.39 10.00
C TRP A 60 -15.78 0.98 10.17
N ILE A 61 -15.31 2.02 9.48
CA ILE A 61 -15.93 3.33 9.50
C ILE A 61 -16.95 3.42 8.36
N PRO A 62 -18.26 3.59 8.66
CA PRO A 62 -19.34 3.53 7.67
C PRO A 62 -19.23 4.51 6.49
N TRP A 63 -18.39 5.54 6.63
CA TRP A 63 -18.20 6.62 5.66
C TRP A 63 -17.12 6.33 4.61
N PHE A 64 -16.39 5.21 4.73
CA PHE A 64 -15.29 4.81 3.83
C PHE A 64 -15.64 3.62 2.90
N HIS A 65 -16.93 3.29 2.77
CA HIS A 65 -17.44 2.26 1.84
C HIS A 65 -17.90 2.85 0.49
#